data_AF-A0A2M7R3V9-F1
#
_entry.id   AF-A0A2M7R3V9-F1
#
_cell.length_a   1.000
_cell.length_b   1.000
_cell.length_c   1.000
_cell.angle_alpha   90.00
_cell.angle_beta   90.00
_cell.angle_gamma   90.00
#
_symmetry.space_group_name_H-M   'P 1'
#
loop_
_entity.id
_entity.type
_entity.pdbx_description
1 polymer ?
#
loop_
_entity_poly.entity_id
_entity_poly.type
_entity_poly.pdbx_seq_one_letter_code
_entity_poly.pdbx_strand_id
1 'polypeptide(L)'
;MNRVVVTGIGAVSPLGNSFNESWEATKAGLSGICPITKFDVSDVSWKVAGELKGFYAGKYLSLKEINRLDPFVHYAVAAAMMAAEDAG
;
A
#
# COMPACT_ATOMS: atom_id res chain seq x y z
N MET A 1 35.11 -3.49 3.11
CA MET A 1 33.87 -2.91 2.53
C MET A 1 32.88 -4.06 2.38
N ASN A 2 31.72 -3.98 3.05
CA ASN A 2 30.74 -5.05 2.99
C ASN A 2 29.78 -4.78 1.82
N ARG A 3 29.48 -5.82 1.03
CA ARG A 3 28.47 -5.74 -0.03
C ARG A 3 27.10 -5.85 0.61
N VAL A 4 26.21 -4.93 0.26
CA VAL A 4 24.81 -4.94 0.68
C VAL A 4 23.96 -5.26 -0.54
N VAL A 5 22.98 -6.13 -0.38
CA VAL A 5 22.04 -6.56 -1.43
C VAL A 5 20.61 -6.44 -0.93
N VAL A 6 19.67 -6.28 -1.85
CA VAL A 6 18.23 -6.33 -1.56
C VAL A 6 17.78 -7.77 -1.74
N THR A 7 17.21 -8.36 -0.69
CA THR A 7 16.77 -9.76 -0.67
C THR A 7 15.26 -9.93 -0.63
N GLY A 8 14.51 -8.89 -0.27
CA GLY A 8 13.05 -8.95 -0.22
C GLY A 8 12.41 -7.59 -0.50
N ILE A 9 11.22 -7.63 -1.10
CA ILE A 9 10.45 -6.44 -1.48
C ILE A 9 9.00 -6.61 -1.06
N GLY A 10 8.42 -5.56 -0.48
CA GLY A 10 7.00 -5.49 -0.15
C GLY A 10 6.45 -4.12 -0.48
N ALA A 11 5.22 -4.08 -1.00
CA ALA A 11 4.58 -2.85 -1.42
C ALA A 11 3.06 -2.92 -1.28
N VAL A 12 2.47 -1.80 -0.89
CA VAL A 12 1.05 -1.51 -1.02
C VAL A 12 0.91 -0.20 -1.79
N SER A 13 0.09 -0.19 -2.83
CA SER A 13 -0.03 0.94 -3.73
C SER A 13 -1.45 1.07 -4.30
N PRO A 14 -1.80 2.21 -4.93
CA PRO A 14 -3.06 2.36 -5.64
C PRO A 14 -3.23 1.41 -6.84
N LEU A 15 -2.14 0.76 -7.28
CA LEU A 15 -2.12 -0.21 -8.38
C LEU A 15 -2.20 -1.66 -7.91
N GLY A 16 -2.01 -1.94 -6.62
CA GLY A 16 -2.03 -3.29 -6.07
C GLY A 16 -1.66 -3.33 -4.60
N ASN A 17 -2.16 -4.32 -3.86
CA ASN A 17 -1.87 -4.50 -2.43
C ASN A 17 -0.69 -5.45 -2.17
N SER A 18 0.02 -5.84 -3.23
CA SER A 18 1.30 -6.53 -3.18
C SER A 18 2.28 -5.94 -4.20
N PHE A 19 3.57 -6.28 -4.07
CA PHE A 19 4.59 -5.90 -5.05
C PHE A 19 4.27 -6.44 -6.45
N ASN A 20 3.94 -7.73 -6.56
CA ASN A 20 3.66 -8.37 -7.84
C ASN A 20 2.45 -7.73 -8.55
N GLU A 21 1.35 -7.50 -7.84
CA GLU A 21 0.18 -6.81 -8.40
C GLU A 21 0.54 -5.40 -8.91
N SER A 22 1.24 -4.63 -8.07
CA SER A 22 1.64 -3.26 -8.41
C SER A 22 2.59 -3.24 -9.62
N TRP A 23 3.51 -4.19 -9.69
CA TRP A 23 4.50 -4.30 -10.75
C TRP A 23 3.87 -4.68 -12.10
N GLU A 24 2.99 -5.68 -12.11
CA GLU A 24 2.27 -6.07 -13.33
C GLU A 24 1.39 -4.93 -13.86
N ALA A 25 0.65 -4.25 -12.97
CA ALA A 25 -0.16 -3.10 -13.34
C ALA A 25 0.68 -1.95 -13.91
N THR A 26 1.87 -1.71 -13.33
CA THR A 26 2.80 -0.68 -13.80
C THR A 26 3.33 -1.02 -15.20
N LYS A 27 3.74 -2.27 -15.44
CA LYS A 27 4.20 -2.73 -16.77
C LYS A 27 3.10 -2.63 -17.82
N ALA A 28 1.85 -2.84 -17.43
CA ALA A 28 0.68 -2.70 -18.30
C ALA A 28 0.25 -1.24 -18.53
N GLY A 29 0.93 -0.25 -17.92
CA GLY A 29 0.61 1.17 -18.07
C GLY A 29 -0.71 1.59 -17.42
N LEU A 30 -1.17 0.84 -16.41
CA LEU A 30 -2.41 1.15 -15.69
C LEU A 30 -2.19 2.35 -14.76
N SER A 31 -3.24 3.16 -14.59
CA SER A 31 -3.24 4.27 -13.65
C SER A 31 -4.02 3.92 -12.39
N GLY A 32 -3.42 4.20 -11.23
CA GLY A 32 -4.08 4.06 -9.92
C GLY A 32 -4.94 5.26 -9.53
N ILE A 33 -4.92 6.34 -10.33
CA ILE A 33 -5.63 7.59 -10.03
C ILE A 33 -7.12 7.44 -10.34
N CYS A 34 -7.97 7.74 -9.37
CA CYS A 34 -9.42 7.70 -9.50
C CYS A 34 -10.08 8.84 -8.69
N PRO A 35 -11.39 9.06 -8.83
CA PRO A 35 -12.12 9.96 -7.94
C PRO A 35 -11.89 9.59 -6.47
N ILE A 36 -11.74 10.60 -5.61
CA ILE A 36 -11.58 10.41 -4.18
C ILE A 36 -12.87 9.83 -3.59
N THR A 37 -12.72 8.81 -2.75
CA THR A 37 -13.84 8.15 -2.06
C THR A 37 -13.73 8.21 -0.55
N LYS A 38 -12.57 8.59 0.00
CA LYS A 38 -12.32 8.60 1.45
C LYS A 38 -12.99 9.75 2.20
N PHE A 39 -13.34 10.83 1.53
CA PHE A 39 -13.97 12.00 2.15
C PHE A 39 -14.74 12.83 1.10
N ASP A 40 -15.58 13.77 1.58
CA ASP A 40 -16.30 14.69 0.71
C ASP A 40 -15.35 15.71 0.06
N VAL A 41 -15.37 15.76 -1.26
CA VAL A 41 -14.49 16.61 -2.07
C VAL A 41 -15.17 17.86 -2.64
N SER A 42 -16.34 18.23 -2.13
CA SER A 42 -17.11 19.38 -2.62
C SER A 42 -16.32 20.70 -2.54
N ASP A 43 -15.53 20.89 -1.48
CA ASP A 43 -14.79 22.12 -1.20
C ASP A 43 -13.29 22.08 -1.56
N VAL A 44 -12.83 21.02 -2.24
CA VAL A 44 -11.42 20.90 -2.66
C VAL A 44 -11.26 21.09 -4.16
N SER A 45 -10.18 21.79 -4.56
CA SER A 45 -9.89 22.07 -5.96
C SER A 45 -9.57 20.82 -6.80
N TRP A 46 -9.01 19.79 -6.16
CA TRP A 46 -8.65 18.51 -6.79
C TRP A 46 -9.58 17.40 -6.30
N LYS A 47 -10.12 16.60 -7.23
CA LYS A 47 -11.15 15.58 -6.92
C LYS A 47 -10.69 14.14 -7.21
N VAL A 48 -9.40 13.97 -7.50
CA VAL A 48 -8.79 12.69 -7.85
C VAL A 48 -7.58 12.41 -6.95
N ALA A 49 -7.36 11.14 -6.62
CA ALA A 49 -6.23 10.67 -5.85
C ALA A 49 -5.88 9.22 -6.22
N GLY A 50 -4.68 8.78 -5.83
CA GLY A 50 -4.32 7.37 -5.83
C GLY A 50 -4.66 6.75 -4.48
N GLU A 51 -5.90 6.27 -4.31
CA GLU A 51 -6.33 5.60 -3.09
C GLU A 51 -6.01 4.10 -3.16
N LEU A 52 -5.60 3.48 -2.04
CA LEU A 52 -5.52 2.02 -1.94
C LEU A 52 -6.93 1.42 -2.06
N LYS A 53 -7.08 0.40 -2.91
CA LYS A 53 -8.36 -0.27 -3.18
C LYS A 53 -8.37 -1.64 -2.51
N GLY A 54 -9.37 -1.91 -1.67
CA GLY A 54 -9.54 -3.22 -1.04
C GLY A 54 -8.45 -3.62 -0.03
N PHE A 55 -7.65 -2.66 0.46
CA PHE A 55 -6.67 -2.94 1.50
C PHE A 55 -7.36 -3.30 2.82
N TYR A 56 -6.99 -4.43 3.42
CA TYR A 56 -7.52 -4.89 4.70
C TYR A 56 -6.40 -5.06 5.73
N ALA A 57 -6.30 -4.11 6.65
CA ALA A 57 -5.27 -4.10 7.70
C ALA A 57 -5.36 -5.32 8.63
N GLY A 58 -6.53 -5.95 8.77
CA GLY A 58 -6.74 -7.12 9.63
C GLY A 58 -5.96 -8.37 9.21
N LYS A 59 -5.34 -8.38 8.02
CA LYS A 59 -4.38 -9.43 7.64
C LYS A 59 -3.03 -9.31 8.35
N TYR A 60 -2.68 -8.12 8.83
CA TYR A 60 -1.34 -7.79 9.33
C TYR A 60 -1.34 -7.30 10.78
N LEU A 61 -2.47 -6.75 11.23
CA LEU A 61 -2.61 -6.10 12.52
C LEU A 61 -3.82 -6.64 13.26
N SER A 62 -3.71 -6.74 14.59
CA SER A 62 -4.86 -7.01 15.45
C SER A 62 -5.84 -5.84 15.45
N LEU A 63 -7.11 -6.11 15.79
CA LEU A 63 -8.14 -5.07 15.89
C LEU A 63 -7.74 -3.95 16.89
N LYS A 64 -7.00 -4.30 17.95
CA LYS A 64 -6.50 -3.33 18.94
C LYS A 64 -5.47 -2.38 18.32
N GLU A 65 -4.61 -2.87 17.44
CA GLU A 65 -3.60 -2.06 16.76
C GLU A 65 -4.23 -1.19 15.69
N ILE A 66 -5.16 -1.74 14.89
CA ILE A 66 -5.88 -1.00 13.84
C ILE A 66 -6.59 0.24 14.40
N ASN A 67 -7.15 0.16 15.60
CA ASN A 67 -7.84 1.28 16.22
C ASN A 67 -6.91 2.31 16.87
N ARG A 68 -5.63 1.95 17.11
CA ARG A 68 -4.66 2.80 17.81
C ARG A 68 -3.65 3.45 16.87
N LEU A 69 -3.42 2.86 15.71
CA LEU A 69 -2.43 3.30 14.76
C LEU A 69 -3.09 4.08 13.63
N ASP A 70 -2.36 5.05 13.09
CA ASP A 70 -2.82 5.78 11.91
C ASP A 70 -2.79 4.85 10.68
N PRO A 71 -3.71 5.01 9.70
CA PRO A 71 -3.68 4.27 8.45
C PRO A 71 -2.31 4.19 7.75
N PHE A 72 -1.46 5.22 7.82
CA PHE A 72 -0.12 5.14 7.20
C PHE A 72 0.75 4.04 7.83
N VAL A 73 0.58 3.79 9.14
CA VAL A 73 1.30 2.72 9.85
C VAL A 73 0.81 1.35 9.40
N HIS A 74 -0.49 1.20 9.11
CA HIS A 74 -1.02 -0.05 8.59
C HIS A 74 -0.36 -0.44 7.28
N TYR A 75 -0.16 0.54 6.39
CA TYR A 75 0.51 0.34 5.11
C TYR A 75 1.99 -0.02 5.30
N ALA A 76 2.67 0.67 6.21
CA ALA A 76 4.08 0.41 6.52
C ALA A 76 4.29 -1.00 7.08
N VAL A 77 3.46 -1.42 8.05
CA VAL A 77 3.54 -2.77 8.63
C VAL A 77 3.26 -3.83 7.58
N ALA A 78 2.20 -3.67 6.77
CA ALA A 78 1.88 -4.61 5.70
C ALA A 78 3.03 -4.76 4.69
N ALA A 79 3.60 -3.65 4.22
CA ALA A 79 4.73 -3.67 3.29
C ALA A 79 5.99 -4.27 3.90
N ALA A 80 6.31 -3.96 5.16
CA ALA A 80 7.46 -4.51 5.86
C ALA A 80 7.33 -6.02 6.08
N MET A 81 6.15 -6.51 6.47
CA MET A 81 5.90 -7.94 6.64
C MET A 81 6.02 -8.69 5.32
N MET A 82 5.47 -8.15 4.22
CA MET A 82 5.65 -8.73 2.88
C MET A 82 7.12 -8.78 2.47
N ALA A 83 7.89 -7.72 2.71
CA ALA A 83 9.31 -7.69 2.38
C ALA A 83 10.12 -8.71 3.20
N ALA A 84 9.77 -8.89 4.47
CA ALA A 84 10.40 -9.89 5.33
C ALA A 84 10.07 -11.31 4.87
N GLU A 85 8.82 -11.58 4.51
CA GLU A 85 8.40 -12.90 3.98
C GLU A 85 9.07 -13.21 2.63
N ASP A 86 9.19 -12.24 1.73
CA ASP A 86 9.86 -12.38 0.44
C ASP A 86 11.38 -12.64 0.57
N ALA A 87 11.99 -12.14 1.65
CA ALA A 87 13.41 -12.35 1.93
C ALA A 87 13.76 -13.76 2.46
N GLY A 88 12.77 -14.53 2.90
CA GLY A 88 12.95 -15.83 3.58
C GLY A 88 13.50 -15.73 5.00
#